data_AF-A0A8X6KKR4-F1
#
_entry.id   AF-A0A8X6KKR4-F1
#
_cell.length_a   1.000
_cell.length_b   1.000
_cell.length_c   1.000
_cell.angle_alpha   90.00
_cell.angle_beta   90.00
_cell.angle_gamma   90.00
#
_symmetry.space_group_name_H-M   'P 1'
#
loop_
_entity.id
_entity.type
_entity.pdbx_description
1 polymer ?
#
loop_
_entity_poly.entity_id
_entity_poly.type
_entity_poly.pdbx_seq_one_letter_code
_entity_poly.pdbx_strand_id
1 'polypeptide(L)'
;MDEGTFCSTCMHYIKLGNVPPLAVSNGFQYPKQPACLAALNDLEERLVSLRIPFMQIKECSYDRQLGIKGTIVNVPITLNQTVSTLPKNINDTATIHVKLKRRLKFKSDYMYRVINPKRVFEAASFLMKTPCISHKMCPLIWIGMKSLRRKLLALVIIVLLR
;
A
#
# COMPACT_ATOMS: atom_id res chain seq x y z
N MET A 1 3.88 -27.86 -15.54
CA MET A 1 3.06 -27.47 -14.37
C MET A 1 4.03 -26.95 -13.35
N ASP A 2 3.92 -25.68 -12.95
CA ASP A 2 4.79 -25.15 -11.89
C ASP A 2 4.38 -25.82 -10.57
N GLU A 3 5.19 -26.75 -10.10
CA GLU A 3 5.03 -27.37 -8.78
C GLU A 3 5.35 -26.29 -7.73
N GLY A 4 4.30 -25.58 -7.29
CA GLY A 4 4.41 -24.61 -6.21
C GLY A 4 4.72 -25.34 -4.92
N THR A 5 5.88 -25.06 -4.32
CA THR A 5 6.20 -25.49 -2.95
C THR A 5 5.29 -24.74 -1.98
N PHE A 6 4.45 -25.46 -1.25
CA PHE A 6 3.66 -24.87 -0.17
C PHE A 6 4.52 -24.72 1.09
N CYS A 7 4.26 -23.69 1.88
CA CYS A 7 4.87 -23.55 3.19
C CYS A 7 4.47 -24.71 4.11
N SER A 8 5.27 -24.98 5.15
CA SER A 8 5.07 -26.11 6.06
C SER A 8 3.69 -26.15 6.71
N THR A 9 3.11 -24.97 7.01
CA THR A 9 1.78 -24.85 7.60
C THR A 9 0.69 -25.21 6.59
N CYS A 10 0.68 -24.61 5.39
CA CYS A 10 -0.30 -24.94 4.35
C CYS A 10 -0.21 -26.42 3.95
N MET A 11 1.01 -26.94 3.79
CA MET A 11 1.23 -28.35 3.48
C MET A 11 0.66 -29.28 4.55
N HIS A 12 0.76 -28.92 5.83
CA HIS A 12 0.18 -29.69 6.94
C HIS A 12 -1.35 -29.79 6.82
N TYR A 13 -2.04 -28.67 6.57
CA TYR A 13 -3.50 -28.67 6.39
C TYR A 13 -3.95 -29.41 5.13
N ILE A 14 -3.23 -29.22 4.01
CA ILE A 14 -3.54 -29.89 2.74
C ILE A 14 -3.39 -31.41 2.87
N LYS A 15 -2.34 -31.89 3.56
CA LYS A 15 -2.15 -33.33 3.84
C LYS A 15 -3.29 -33.94 4.68
N LEU A 16 -3.93 -33.12 5.52
CA LEU A 16 -5.10 -33.52 6.31
C LEU A 16 -6.43 -33.39 5.53
N GLY A 17 -6.41 -32.97 4.27
CA GLY A 17 -7.62 -32.72 3.47
C GLY A 17 -8.36 -31.44 3.87
N ASN A 18 -7.77 -30.59 4.70
CA ASN A 18 -8.37 -29.36 5.22
C ASN A 18 -7.90 -28.13 4.44
N VAL A 19 -8.79 -27.14 4.34
CA VAL A 19 -8.44 -25.82 3.81
C VAL A 19 -7.60 -25.07 4.86
N PRO A 20 -6.43 -24.51 4.50
CA PRO A 20 -5.63 -23.73 5.44
C PRO A 20 -6.46 -22.62 6.11
N PRO A 21 -6.28 -22.36 7.41
CA PRO A 21 -7.12 -21.42 8.15
C PRO A 21 -7.05 -20.01 7.56
N LEU A 22 -5.88 -19.61 7.05
CA LEU A 22 -5.64 -18.32 6.42
C LEU A 22 -5.93 -18.31 4.91
N ALA A 23 -6.82 -19.17 4.40
CA ALA A 23 -7.17 -19.20 2.96
C ALA A 23 -8.18 -18.10 2.58
N VAL A 24 -8.20 -17.69 1.30
CA VAL A 24 -9.13 -16.65 0.78
C VAL A 24 -10.58 -17.11 0.96
N SER A 25 -10.81 -18.42 0.76
CA SER A 25 -12.10 -19.08 0.94
C SER A 25 -12.67 -18.93 2.36
N ASN A 26 -11.82 -18.74 3.37
CA ASN A 26 -12.24 -18.56 4.76
C ASN A 26 -12.57 -17.10 5.11
N GLY A 27 -12.85 -16.25 4.11
CA GLY A 27 -13.25 -14.86 4.33
C GLY A 27 -12.08 -13.88 4.51
N PHE A 28 -10.84 -14.32 4.29
CA PHE A 28 -9.66 -13.45 4.23
C PHE A 28 -9.53 -12.70 2.89
N GLN A 29 -10.64 -12.53 2.16
CA GLN A 29 -10.68 -11.77 0.92
C GLN A 29 -10.60 -10.27 1.20
N TYR A 30 -9.72 -9.57 0.49
CA TYR A 30 -9.68 -8.12 0.56
C TYR A 30 -10.96 -7.49 -0.02
N PRO A 31 -11.53 -6.47 0.63
CA PRO A 31 -12.64 -5.70 0.08
C PRO A 31 -12.25 -5.05 -1.26
N LYS A 32 -13.25 -4.86 -2.12
CA LYS A 32 -13.05 -4.22 -3.43
C LYS A 32 -12.54 -2.80 -3.25
N GLN A 33 -11.50 -2.44 -3.99
CA GLN A 33 -10.93 -1.10 -3.93
C GLN A 33 -11.88 -0.07 -4.57
N PRO A 34 -12.18 1.07 -3.92
CA PRO A 34 -13.02 2.10 -4.52
C PRO A 34 -12.28 2.79 -5.67
N ALA A 35 -13.05 3.25 -6.65
CA ALA A 35 -12.52 3.83 -7.89
C ALA A 35 -11.60 5.04 -7.63
N CYS A 36 -11.93 5.88 -6.65
CA CYS A 36 -11.14 7.07 -6.29
C CYS A 36 -9.71 6.72 -5.85
N LEU A 37 -9.52 5.65 -5.07
CA LEU A 37 -8.20 5.15 -4.67
C LEU A 37 -7.53 4.37 -5.82
N ALA A 38 -8.33 3.67 -6.62
CA ALA A 38 -7.85 2.91 -7.78
C ALA A 38 -7.37 3.81 -8.94
N ALA A 39 -7.62 5.11 -8.92
CA ALA A 39 -7.11 6.06 -9.93
C ALA A 39 -5.80 6.77 -9.54
N LEU A 40 -5.36 6.69 -8.27
CA LEU A 40 -4.18 7.43 -7.77
C LEU A 40 -2.85 6.88 -8.30
N ASN A 41 -1.90 7.78 -8.54
CA ASN A 41 -0.50 7.45 -8.78
C ASN A 41 0.23 7.06 -7.48
N ASP A 42 1.38 6.40 -7.59
CA ASP A 42 2.21 6.00 -6.43
C ASP A 42 2.57 7.17 -5.49
N LEU A 43 2.79 8.37 -6.04
CA LEU A 43 3.09 9.56 -5.24
C LEU A 43 1.83 10.16 -4.62
N GLU A 44 0.72 10.15 -5.35
CA GLU A 44 -0.58 10.63 -4.85
C GLU A 44 -1.06 9.73 -3.69
N GLU A 45 -0.95 8.41 -3.84
CA GLU A 45 -1.21 7.43 -2.79
C GLU A 45 -0.40 7.76 -1.52
N ARG A 46 0.90 8.07 -1.65
CA ARG A 46 1.74 8.45 -0.49
C ARG A 46 1.34 9.76 0.17
N LEU A 47 0.83 10.73 -0.60
CA LEU A 47 0.37 12.01 -0.05
C LEU A 47 -0.89 11.86 0.79
N VAL A 48 -1.78 10.95 0.38
CA VAL A 48 -3.03 10.67 1.09
C VAL A 48 -2.85 9.61 2.19
N SER A 49 -1.71 8.92 2.23
CA SER A 49 -1.45 7.94 3.29
C SER A 49 -1.26 8.63 4.65
N LEU A 50 -1.96 8.12 5.66
CA LEU A 50 -1.77 8.54 7.06
C LEU A 50 -0.38 8.23 7.60
N ARG A 51 0.30 7.24 7.02
CA ARG A 51 1.66 6.87 7.42
C ARG A 51 2.49 6.45 6.21
N ILE A 52 3.73 6.94 6.13
CA ILE A 52 4.68 6.51 5.09
C ILE A 52 5.68 5.53 5.70
N PRO A 53 5.60 4.23 5.33
CA PRO A 53 6.61 3.27 5.72
C PRO A 53 7.85 3.43 4.84
N PHE A 54 9.02 3.53 5.48
CA PHE A 54 10.32 3.33 4.88
C PHE A 54 10.80 1.94 5.25
N MET A 55 10.69 1.01 4.31
CA MET A 55 11.15 -0.37 4.45
C MET A 55 11.77 -0.86 3.15
N GLN A 56 12.67 -1.83 3.26
CA GLN A 56 13.25 -2.50 2.10
C GLN A 56 12.60 -3.88 1.96
N ILE A 57 11.96 -4.10 0.81
CA ILE A 57 11.40 -5.40 0.47
C ILE A 57 12.37 -6.12 -0.45
N LYS A 58 12.66 -7.38 -0.16
CA LYS A 58 13.52 -8.27 -0.96
C LYS A 58 12.86 -9.62 -1.15
N GLU A 59 13.26 -10.36 -2.16
CA GLU A 59 12.92 -11.77 -2.30
C GLU A 59 13.64 -12.60 -1.23
N CYS A 60 12.89 -13.44 -0.55
CA CYS A 60 13.40 -14.50 0.31
C CYS A 60 13.91 -15.64 -0.57
N SER A 61 15.04 -16.21 -0.17
CA SER A 61 15.88 -17.06 -1.01
C SER A 61 15.17 -18.29 -1.59
N TYR A 62 14.22 -18.87 -0.86
CA TYR A 62 13.69 -20.21 -1.18
C TYR A 62 12.42 -20.19 -2.03
N ASP A 63 11.54 -19.22 -1.82
CA ASP A 63 10.12 -19.40 -2.19
C ASP A 63 9.54 -18.25 -3.01
N ARG A 64 10.40 -17.35 -3.53
CA ARG A 64 10.03 -16.06 -4.17
C ARG A 64 9.09 -15.19 -3.33
N GLN A 65 8.83 -15.59 -2.09
CA GLN A 65 8.14 -14.81 -1.09
C GLN A 65 8.94 -13.55 -0.87
N LEU A 66 8.26 -12.43 -0.76
CA LEU A 66 8.94 -11.21 -0.40
C LEU A 66 9.15 -11.18 1.12
N GLY A 67 10.14 -10.43 1.57
CA GLY A 67 10.49 -10.29 2.96
C GLY A 67 10.93 -8.87 3.21
N ILE A 68 10.68 -8.38 4.42
CA ILE A 68 11.19 -7.08 4.85
C ILE A 68 12.60 -7.29 5.38
N LYS A 69 13.58 -6.56 4.83
CA LYS A 69 14.97 -6.58 5.30
C LYS A 69 15.29 -5.30 6.08
N GLY A 70 15.78 -5.49 7.30
CA GLY A 70 16.25 -4.41 8.16
C GLY A 70 15.13 -3.65 8.86
N THR A 71 15.47 -2.48 9.40
CA THR A 71 14.54 -1.68 10.21
C THR A 71 13.45 -1.02 9.38
N ILE A 72 12.22 -1.10 9.87
CA ILE A 72 11.06 -0.39 9.32
C ILE A 72 10.92 0.93 10.07
N VAL A 73 10.91 2.04 9.34
CA VAL A 73 10.63 3.36 9.91
C VAL A 73 9.26 3.82 9.41
N ASN A 74 8.31 4.01 10.32
CA ASN A 74 6.97 4.45 9.97
C ASN A 74 6.78 5.92 10.35
N VAL A 75 6.64 6.79 9.36
CA VAL A 75 6.49 8.23 9.61
C VAL A 75 5.00 8.60 9.56
N PRO A 76 4.41 9.09 10.66
CA PRO A 76 3.03 9.55 10.66
C PRO A 76 2.89 10.86 9.88
N ILE A 77 1.76 10.99 9.18
CA ILE A 77 1.40 12.18 8.39
C ILE A 77 0.04 12.68 8.82
N THR A 78 -0.05 13.99 8.98
CA THR A 78 -1.32 14.68 9.22
C THR A 78 -1.92 15.10 7.87
N LEU A 79 -3.03 14.48 7.47
CA LEU A 79 -3.66 14.78 6.17
C LEU A 79 -4.01 16.26 6.03
N ASN A 80 -4.48 16.91 7.10
CA ASN A 80 -4.81 18.34 7.08
C ASN A 80 -3.65 19.22 6.60
N GLN A 81 -2.41 18.89 7.00
CA GLN A 81 -1.21 19.65 6.60
C GLN A 81 -0.85 19.41 5.13
N THR A 82 -1.00 18.17 4.64
CA THR A 82 -0.74 17.86 3.23
C THR A 82 -1.78 18.49 2.30
N VAL A 83 -3.02 18.54 2.74
CA VAL A 83 -4.16 19.06 1.98
C VAL A 83 -4.17 20.59 1.99
N SER A 84 -3.71 21.23 3.07
CA SER A 84 -3.60 22.70 3.14
C SER A 84 -2.46 23.28 2.30
N THR A 85 -1.39 22.51 2.10
CA THR A 85 -0.22 22.96 1.32
C THR A 85 -0.43 22.83 -0.18
N LEU A 86 -1.37 21.98 -0.62
CA LEU A 86 -1.74 21.86 -2.02
C LEU A 86 -2.66 23.02 -2.44
N PRO A 87 -2.46 23.61 -3.63
CA PRO A 87 -3.32 24.69 -4.11
C PRO A 87 -4.73 24.13 -4.40
N LYS A 88 -5.75 24.75 -3.79
CA LYS A 88 -7.16 24.30 -3.86
C LYS A 88 -7.87 24.70 -5.16
N ASN A 89 -7.54 25.86 -5.72
CA ASN A 89 -8.22 26.48 -6.86
C ASN A 89 -7.56 26.15 -8.20
N ILE A 90 -7.29 24.88 -8.43
CA ILE A 90 -6.70 24.41 -9.68
C ILE A 90 -7.82 23.81 -10.53
N ASN A 91 -8.02 24.33 -11.74
CA ASN A 91 -8.95 23.79 -12.75
C ASN A 91 -8.75 22.27 -12.94
N ASP A 92 -9.75 21.53 -13.43
CA ASP A 92 -9.69 20.04 -13.55
C ASP A 92 -8.43 19.49 -14.22
N THR A 93 -7.85 20.28 -15.13
CA THR A 93 -6.69 19.91 -15.94
C THR A 93 -5.35 20.21 -15.29
N ALA A 94 -5.29 21.06 -14.26
CA ALA A 94 -4.00 21.57 -13.83
C ALA A 94 -3.29 20.60 -12.86
N THR A 95 -2.05 20.30 -13.20
CA THR A 95 -1.22 19.29 -12.56
C THR A 95 0.05 19.92 -12.01
N ILE A 96 0.56 19.37 -10.91
CA ILE A 96 1.73 19.91 -10.20
C ILE A 96 2.86 18.89 -10.22
N HIS A 97 4.08 19.36 -10.47
CA HIS A 97 5.28 18.54 -10.27
C HIS A 97 5.66 18.52 -8.79
N VAL A 98 5.64 17.33 -8.18
CA VAL A 98 5.98 17.16 -6.76
C VAL A 98 7.17 16.22 -6.59
N LYS A 99 8.10 16.67 -5.75
CA LYS A 99 9.31 15.95 -5.35
C LYS A 99 9.18 15.49 -3.91
N LEU A 100 9.15 14.18 -3.70
CA LEU A 100 9.20 13.58 -2.37
C LEU A 100 10.65 13.23 -2.03
N LYS A 101 11.18 13.80 -0.96
CA LYS A 101 12.52 13.52 -0.43
C LYS A 101 12.44 12.72 0.86
N ARG A 102 13.42 11.85 1.10
CA ARG A 102 13.58 11.17 2.41
C ARG A 102 14.01 12.13 3.51
N ARG A 103 14.84 13.11 3.16
CA ARG A 103 15.30 14.22 4.00
C ARG A 103 15.47 15.45 3.12
N LEU A 104 15.09 16.62 3.62
CA LEU A 104 15.17 17.87 2.85
C LEU A 104 16.60 18.21 2.41
N LYS A 105 17.60 17.87 3.24
CA LYS A 105 19.02 18.09 2.95
C LYS A 105 19.60 17.24 1.81
N PHE A 106 18.90 16.20 1.36
CA PHE A 106 19.41 15.35 0.28
C PHE A 106 19.24 16.02 -1.08
N LYS A 107 20.26 15.90 -1.94
CA LYS A 107 20.22 16.44 -3.31
C LYS A 107 19.28 15.61 -4.19
N SER A 108 19.33 14.29 -4.06
CA SER A 108 18.48 13.37 -4.82
C SER A 108 17.05 13.30 -4.27
N ASP A 109 16.10 13.22 -5.20
CA ASP A 109 14.70 12.99 -4.92
C ASP A 109 14.43 11.49 -4.75
N TYR A 110 13.56 11.12 -3.81
CA TYR A 110 13.16 9.73 -3.64
C TYR A 110 12.05 9.33 -4.61
N MET A 111 11.09 10.22 -4.84
CA MET A 111 10.11 10.11 -5.92
C MET A 111 9.87 11.47 -6.55
N TYR A 112 9.69 11.47 -7.87
CA TYR A 112 9.33 12.64 -8.63
C TYR A 112 8.22 12.28 -9.60
N ARG A 113 7.04 12.89 -9.42
CA ARG A 113 5.86 12.62 -10.25
C ARG A 113 5.03 13.89 -10.41
N VAL A 114 4.28 13.91 -11.50
CA VAL A 114 3.17 14.85 -11.70
C VAL A 114 1.97 14.33 -10.93
N ILE A 115 1.32 15.21 -10.18
CA ILE A 115 0.11 14.90 -9.42
C ILE A 115 -1.06 15.77 -9.89
N ASN A 116 -2.27 15.22 -9.77
CA ASN A 116 -3.50 15.97 -9.87
C ASN A 116 -4.05 16.23 -8.44
N PRO A 117 -4.04 17.49 -7.96
CA PRO A 117 -4.55 17.83 -6.63
C PRO A 117 -5.99 17.35 -6.40
N LYS A 118 -6.87 17.43 -7.40
CA LYS A 118 -8.28 17.05 -7.24
C LYS A 118 -8.46 15.58 -6.84
N ARG A 119 -7.69 14.68 -7.46
CA ARG A 119 -7.69 13.25 -7.10
C ARG A 119 -7.23 13.02 -5.66
N VAL A 120 -6.22 13.78 -5.23
CA VAL A 120 -5.71 13.75 -3.84
C VAL A 120 -6.78 14.22 -2.86
N PHE A 121 -7.49 15.32 -3.17
CA PHE A 121 -8.60 15.84 -2.35
C PHE A 121 -9.79 14.87 -2.27
N GLU A 122 -10.19 14.29 -3.40
CA GLU A 122 -11.28 13.32 -3.47
C GLU A 122 -10.95 12.08 -2.62
N ALA A 123 -9.74 11.53 -2.78
CA ALA A 123 -9.27 10.41 -1.99
C ALA A 123 -9.18 10.73 -0.50
N ALA A 124 -8.66 11.91 -0.13
CA ALA A 124 -8.58 12.34 1.26
C ALA A 124 -9.97 12.48 1.89
N SER A 125 -10.93 13.04 1.14
CA SER A 125 -12.32 13.19 1.58
C SER A 125 -13.02 11.85 1.79
N PHE A 126 -12.77 10.88 0.89
CA PHE A 126 -13.27 9.52 1.03
C PHE A 126 -12.72 8.84 2.29
N LEU A 127 -11.41 8.97 2.52
CA LEU A 127 -10.75 8.38 3.67
C LEU A 127 -11.27 8.98 4.98
N MET A 128 -11.41 10.30 5.09
CA MET A 128 -11.97 10.93 6.29
C MET A 128 -13.40 10.49 6.62
N LYS A 129 -14.21 10.14 5.60
CA LYS A 129 -15.57 9.60 5.79
C LYS A 129 -15.58 8.12 6.21
N THR A 130 -14.49 7.39 5.96
CA THR A 130 -14.43 5.95 6.21
C THR A 130 -14.17 5.69 7.71
N PRO A 131 -15.01 4.90 8.40
CA PRO A 131 -14.90 4.68 9.85
C PRO A 131 -13.61 3.97 10.28
N CYS A 132 -12.86 3.39 9.33
CA CYS A 132 -11.59 2.73 9.61
C CYS A 132 -10.51 3.66 10.18
N ILE A 133 -10.65 5.00 10.06
CA ILE A 133 -9.67 5.98 10.53
C ILE A 133 -9.91 6.44 11.98
N SER A 134 -11.15 6.37 12.48
CA SER A 134 -11.52 6.89 13.81
C SER A 134 -11.06 5.99 14.95
N HIS A 135 -11.15 4.67 14.79
CA HIS A 135 -10.46 3.73 15.65
C HIS A 135 -9.00 3.69 15.21
N LYS A 136 -8.05 4.00 16.09
CA LYS A 136 -6.58 4.00 15.85
C LYS A 136 -5.99 2.66 15.35
N MET A 137 -6.84 1.72 14.96
CA MET A 137 -6.55 0.45 14.32
C MET A 137 -6.85 0.56 12.82
N CYS A 138 -6.15 1.47 12.12
CA CYS A 138 -6.01 1.36 10.67
C CYS A 138 -4.99 0.25 10.39
N PRO A 139 -5.38 -0.94 9.90
CA PRO A 139 -4.40 -1.79 9.26
C PRO A 139 -3.90 -1.03 8.03
N LEU A 140 -2.60 -1.07 7.81
CA LEU A 140 -1.83 -0.37 6.76
C LEU A 140 -2.23 -0.74 5.31
N ILE A 141 -3.45 -1.21 5.09
CA ILE A 141 -3.88 -2.07 3.99
C ILE A 141 -4.46 -1.28 2.81
N TRP A 142 -4.89 -0.04 3.01
CA TRP A 142 -5.67 0.66 1.99
C TRP A 142 -4.94 1.71 1.14
N ILE A 143 -3.81 2.25 1.60
CA ILE A 143 -3.20 3.46 0.98
C ILE A 143 -1.68 3.27 0.73
N GLY A 144 -1.21 2.04 0.57
CA GLY A 144 0.22 1.78 0.41
C GLY A 144 0.57 0.71 -0.60
N MET A 145 -0.25 0.44 -1.61
CA MET A 145 -0.08 -0.74 -2.42
C MET A 145 -0.58 -0.57 -3.85
N LYS A 146 -0.01 0.35 -4.64
CA LYS A 146 0.11 0.10 -6.10
C LYS A 146 1.55 -0.16 -6.51
N SER A 147 2.49 0.69 -6.06
CA SER A 147 3.93 0.46 -6.22
C SER A 147 4.38 -0.85 -5.55
N LEU A 148 3.81 -1.15 -4.39
CA LEU A 148 3.99 -2.41 -3.67
C LEU A 148 3.13 -3.55 -4.23
N ARG A 149 2.09 -3.32 -5.05
CA ARG A 149 1.37 -4.43 -5.70
C ARG A 149 2.21 -5.17 -6.74
N ARG A 150 3.35 -4.62 -7.18
CA ARG A 150 4.33 -5.39 -7.98
C ARG A 150 5.41 -6.08 -7.12
N LYS A 151 5.57 -5.68 -5.86
CA LYS A 151 6.63 -6.13 -4.93
C LYS A 151 6.15 -6.40 -3.50
N LEU A 152 4.89 -6.74 -3.29
CA LEU A 152 4.29 -7.12 -2.01
C LEU A 152 3.01 -7.90 -2.22
N LEU A 153 2.47 -7.90 -3.45
CA LEU A 153 1.64 -9.02 -3.89
C LEU A 153 2.35 -10.33 -3.57
N ALA A 154 3.65 -10.48 -3.83
CA ALA A 154 4.37 -11.71 -3.48
C ALA A 154 4.66 -11.90 -1.97
N LEU A 155 4.18 -11.03 -1.07
CA LEU A 155 4.27 -11.22 0.38
C LEU A 155 2.97 -11.70 1.01
N VAL A 156 1.82 -11.39 0.39
CA VAL A 156 0.51 -11.84 0.87
C VAL A 156 -0.17 -12.81 -0.11
N ILE A 157 0.18 -12.82 -1.40
CA ILE A 157 -0.44 -13.69 -2.41
C ILE A 157 0.15 -15.10 -2.47
N ILE A 158 1.38 -15.34 -2.02
CA ILE A 158 1.93 -16.73 -2.02
C ILE A 158 1.49 -17.53 -0.78
N VAL A 159 1.02 -16.87 0.30
CA VAL A 159 0.39 -17.60 1.42
C VAL A 159 -1.06 -17.99 1.10
N LEU A 160 -1.64 -17.51 -0.02
CA LEU A 160 -3.09 -17.46 -0.16
C LEU A 160 -3.70 -17.84 -1.52
N LEU A 161 -2.94 -18.01 -2.61
CA LEU A 161 -3.51 -18.47 -3.89
C LEU A 161 -2.59 -19.44 -4.66
N ARG A 162 -2.40 -20.63 -4.10
CA ARG A 162 -2.96 -21.88 -4.63
C ARG A 162 -3.28 -22.82 -3.48
#